data_AF-A0A7C4H2Q9-F1
#
_entry.id   AF-A0A7C4H2Q9-F1
#
_cell.length_a   1.000
_cell.length_b   1.000
_cell.length_c   1.000
_cell.angle_alpha   90.00
_cell.angle_beta   90.00
_cell.angle_gamma   90.00
#
_symmetry.space_group_name_H-M   'P 1'
#
loop_
_entity.id
_entity.type
_entity.pdbx_description
1 polymer ?
#
loop_
_entity_poly.entity_id
_entity_poly.type
_entity_poly.pdbx_seq_one_letter_code
_entity_poly.pdbx_strand_id
1 'polypeptide(L)'
;IVHIHKAEPYVYAQTIAGPASKYFGMARNSWLTGTASWMFVALTQWILGVRPTYDGLIIDPCIPRNWSYFKMIRKFRGATYVIEVKNEEHVNRGVKQIYVDGKPIEGNKIPIFNDNKVHNVLVIMGNK
;
A
#
# COMPACT_ATOMS: atom_id res chain seq x y z
N ILE A 1 13.37 -20.55 7.46
CA ILE A 1 11.92 -20.25 7.29
C ILE A 1 11.10 -21.53 7.23
N VAL A 2 11.20 -22.38 6.19
CA VAL A 2 10.38 -23.61 6.06
C VAL A 2 10.53 -24.58 7.25
N HIS A 3 11.74 -24.73 7.81
CA HIS A 3 11.98 -25.62 8.95
C HIS A 3 11.31 -25.17 10.27
N ILE A 4 11.00 -23.87 10.43
CA ILE A 4 10.25 -23.32 11.59
C ILE A 4 8.77 -23.16 11.21
N HIS A 5 8.49 -22.49 10.09
CA HIS A 5 7.13 -22.13 9.65
C HIS A 5 6.29 -23.34 9.27
N LYS A 6 6.87 -24.39 8.68
CA LYS A 6 6.22 -25.66 8.29
C LYS A 6 5.00 -25.56 7.35
N ALA A 7 4.66 -24.38 6.84
CA ALA A 7 3.67 -24.14 5.79
C ALA A 7 4.33 -23.49 4.55
N GLU A 8 3.53 -23.27 3.51
CA GLU A 8 3.97 -22.68 2.24
C GLU A 8 4.51 -21.25 2.43
N PRO A 9 5.72 -20.93 1.94
CA PRO A 9 6.38 -19.65 2.21
C PRO A 9 5.87 -18.47 1.35
N TYR A 10 4.81 -18.66 0.58
CA TYR A 10 4.28 -17.70 -0.39
C TYR A 10 2.79 -17.36 -0.20
N VAL A 11 2.13 -17.98 0.79
CA VAL A 11 0.77 -17.64 1.22
C VAL A 11 0.74 -17.43 2.72
N TYR A 12 -0.25 -16.68 3.18
CA TYR A 12 -0.50 -16.55 4.62
C TYR A 12 -1.13 -17.82 5.19
N ALA A 13 -0.90 -18.03 6.49
CA ALA A 13 -1.60 -19.00 7.30
C ALA A 13 -2.57 -18.33 8.27
N GLN A 14 -3.57 -19.08 8.73
CA GLN A 14 -4.53 -18.59 9.72
C GLN A 14 -3.87 -18.35 11.07
N THR A 15 -2.94 -19.22 11.48
CA THR A 15 -2.30 -19.14 12.80
C THR A 15 -0.82 -19.51 12.73
N ILE A 16 -0.03 -18.91 13.62
CA ILE A 16 1.34 -19.30 13.95
C ILE A 16 1.38 -19.56 15.45
N ALA A 17 1.97 -20.69 15.86
CA ALA A 17 2.09 -21.05 17.26
C ALA A 17 2.88 -19.98 18.03
N GLY A 18 2.24 -19.43 19.07
CA GLY A 18 2.81 -18.40 19.94
C GLY A 18 3.87 -18.93 20.93
N PRO A 19 4.50 -18.03 21.71
CA PRO A 19 5.72 -18.32 22.48
C PRO A 19 5.55 -19.37 23.58
N ALA A 20 4.34 -19.61 24.06
CA ALA A 20 4.06 -20.64 25.06
C ALA A 20 3.98 -22.07 24.49
N SER A 21 3.99 -22.23 23.16
CA SER A 21 3.90 -23.53 22.52
C SER A 21 5.28 -24.16 22.30
N LYS A 22 5.39 -25.48 22.54
CA LYS A 22 6.58 -26.27 22.13
C LYS A 22 6.85 -26.26 20.62
N TYR A 23 5.89 -25.78 19.82
CA TYR A 23 5.99 -25.63 18.37
C TYR A 23 6.11 -24.16 17.94
N PHE A 24 6.66 -23.29 18.78
CA PHE A 24 6.79 -21.85 18.50
C PHE A 24 7.25 -21.56 17.06
N GLY A 25 6.50 -20.69 16.36
CA GLY A 25 6.78 -20.31 14.98
C GLY A 25 6.18 -21.23 13.90
N MET A 26 5.62 -22.39 14.28
CA MET A 26 4.94 -23.29 13.34
C MET A 26 3.57 -22.76 12.92
N ALA A 27 3.33 -22.67 11.61
CA ALA A 27 2.06 -22.26 11.04
C ALA A 27 1.09 -23.43 10.83
N ARG A 28 -0.21 -23.13 10.88
CA ARG A 28 -1.30 -24.07 10.57
C ARG A 28 -2.42 -23.40 9.79
N ASN A 29 -3.17 -24.21 9.05
CA ASN A 29 -4.31 -23.80 8.23
C ASN A 29 -3.91 -22.71 7.23
N SER A 30 -3.00 -23.05 6.30
CA SER A 30 -2.60 -22.19 5.19
C SER A 30 -3.73 -22.01 4.17
N TRP A 31 -3.54 -21.07 3.24
CA TRP A 31 -4.44 -20.72 2.14
C TRP A 31 -5.75 -20.05 2.53
N LEU A 32 -6.67 -20.80 3.15
CA LEU A 32 -8.07 -20.38 3.31
C LEU A 32 -8.25 -19.54 4.58
N THR A 33 -7.68 -18.34 4.55
CA THR A 33 -7.74 -17.39 5.67
C THR A 33 -8.01 -15.96 5.19
N GLY A 34 -8.80 -15.23 5.97
CA GLY A 34 -9.03 -13.79 5.77
C GLY A 34 -7.76 -12.94 5.93
N THR A 35 -6.67 -13.49 6.49
CA THR A 35 -5.37 -12.81 6.59
C THR A 35 -4.90 -12.30 5.23
N ALA A 36 -5.13 -13.06 4.14
CA ALA A 36 -4.76 -12.63 2.80
C ALA A 36 -5.45 -11.32 2.39
N SER A 37 -6.78 -11.24 2.58
CA SER A 37 -7.57 -10.05 2.26
C SER A 37 -7.19 -8.86 3.13
N TRP A 38 -7.04 -9.05 4.43
CA TRP A 38 -6.68 -7.97 5.36
C TRP A 38 -5.27 -7.45 5.14
N MET A 39 -4.30 -8.32 4.86
CA MET A 39 -2.94 -7.90 4.54
C MET A 39 -2.88 -7.15 3.21
N PHE A 40 -3.67 -7.56 2.21
CA PHE A 40 -3.78 -6.81 0.95
C PHE A 40 -4.36 -5.40 1.17
N VAL A 41 -5.44 -5.28 1.95
CA VAL A 41 -6.02 -3.97 2.32
C VAL A 41 -5.01 -3.13 3.11
N ALA A 42 -4.43 -3.68 4.18
CA ALA A 42 -3.46 -2.97 5.01
C ALA A 42 -2.26 -2.45 4.18
N LEU A 43 -1.66 -3.32 3.37
CA LEU A 43 -0.49 -2.94 2.56
C LEU A 43 -0.85 -1.90 1.50
N THR A 44 -1.84 -2.16 0.66
CA THR A 44 -2.14 -1.30 -0.49
C THR A 44 -2.81 0.03 -0.10
N GLN A 45 -3.69 0.01 0.90
CA GLN A 45 -4.53 1.14 1.24
C GLN A 45 -3.98 1.96 2.42
N TRP A 46 -3.27 1.34 3.37
CA TRP A 46 -2.88 2.02 4.61
C TRP A 46 -1.37 2.21 4.75
N ILE A 47 -0.56 1.27 4.26
CA ILE A 47 0.91 1.44 4.21
C ILE A 47 1.29 2.24 2.96
N LEU A 48 0.95 1.73 1.76
CA LEU A 48 1.17 2.45 0.51
C LEU A 48 0.20 3.62 0.33
N GLY A 49 -0.91 3.64 1.08
CA GLY A 49 -1.76 4.82 1.23
C GLY A 49 -2.73 5.08 0.08
N VAL A 50 -2.93 4.15 -0.86
CA VAL A 50 -3.77 4.37 -2.05
C VAL A 50 -5.17 3.83 -1.81
N ARG A 51 -6.12 4.72 -1.51
CA ARG A 51 -7.47 4.34 -1.02
C ARG A 51 -8.57 4.81 -1.97
N PRO A 52 -9.37 3.89 -2.55
CA PRO A 52 -10.55 4.28 -3.31
C PRO A 52 -11.59 4.90 -2.37
N THR A 53 -12.19 6.02 -2.78
CA THR A 53 -13.31 6.67 -2.08
C THR A 53 -14.49 6.86 -3.03
N TYR A 54 -15.60 7.42 -2.54
CA TYR A 54 -16.79 7.66 -3.34
C TYR A 54 -16.55 8.63 -4.50
N ASP A 55 -15.74 9.66 -4.29
CA ASP A 55 -15.54 10.82 -5.18
C ASP A 55 -14.09 10.96 -5.69
N GLY A 56 -13.19 10.04 -5.34
CA GLY A 56 -11.81 10.11 -5.79
C GLY A 56 -10.91 8.99 -5.27
N LEU A 57 -9.62 9.15 -5.52
CA LEU A 57 -8.57 8.26 -5.02
C LEU A 57 -7.70 9.03 -4.02
N ILE A 58 -7.77 8.66 -2.74
CA ILE A 58 -6.89 9.25 -1.71
C ILE A 58 -5.49 8.66 -1.83
N ILE A 59 -4.48 9.52 -1.68
CA ILE A 59 -3.08 9.13 -1.51
C ILE A 59 -2.55 9.67 -0.19
N ASP A 60 -2.27 8.78 0.76
CA ASP A 60 -1.79 9.12 2.10
C ASP A 60 -0.87 7.99 2.63
N PRO A 61 0.35 7.87 2.08
CA PRO A 61 1.30 6.82 2.44
C PRO A 61 1.78 6.96 3.88
N CYS A 62 1.91 5.81 4.55
CA CYS A 62 2.51 5.65 5.87
C CYS A 62 3.57 4.55 5.79
N ILE A 63 4.79 4.93 5.40
CA ILE A 63 5.88 4.02 5.04
C ILE A 63 7.04 4.09 6.03
N PRO A 64 7.95 3.10 6.02
CA PRO A 64 9.22 3.20 6.74
C PRO A 64 10.05 4.42 6.28
N ARG A 65 10.74 5.10 7.21
CA ARG A 65 11.55 6.29 6.90
C ARG A 65 12.64 6.03 5.87
N ASN A 66 13.20 4.82 5.84
CA ASN A 66 14.26 4.45 4.92
C ASN A 66 13.80 4.26 3.46
N TRP A 67 12.50 4.31 3.18
CA TRP A 67 11.99 4.27 1.82
C TRP A 67 12.04 5.66 1.20
N SER A 68 12.98 5.89 0.28
CA SER A 68 13.07 7.14 -0.48
C SER A 68 12.08 7.21 -1.65
N TYR A 69 11.65 6.06 -2.17
CA TYR A 69 10.82 5.98 -3.36
C TYR A 69 10.01 4.68 -3.44
N PHE A 70 8.79 4.76 -3.98
CA PHE A 70 8.09 3.60 -4.54
C PHE A 70 7.18 3.99 -5.70
N LYS A 71 6.80 3.00 -6.50
CA LYS A 71 5.87 3.16 -7.63
C LYS A 71 4.76 2.12 -7.58
N MET A 72 3.53 2.56 -7.88
CA MET A 72 2.35 1.70 -7.98
C MET A 72 1.55 2.07 -9.23
N ILE A 73 1.01 1.05 -9.90
CA ILE A 73 0.00 1.23 -10.95
C ILE A 73 -1.36 0.84 -10.37
N ARG A 74 -2.31 1.78 -10.37
CA ARG A 74 -3.67 1.56 -9.88
C ARG A 74 -4.67 1.83 -10.98
N LYS A 75 -5.37 0.78 -11.45
CA LYS A 75 -6.57 0.95 -12.29
C LYS A 75 -7.75 1.31 -11.41
N PHE A 76 -8.44 2.41 -11.65
CA PHE A 76 -9.59 2.84 -10.85
C PHE A 76 -10.60 3.58 -11.73
N ARG A 77 -11.86 3.10 -11.72
CA ARG A 77 -13.01 3.73 -12.40
C ARG A 77 -12.71 4.23 -13.81
N GLY A 78 -12.29 3.31 -14.68
CA GLY A 78 -12.05 3.62 -16.11
C GLY A 78 -10.81 4.46 -16.39
N ALA A 79 -9.84 4.56 -15.47
CA ALA A 79 -8.55 5.20 -15.70
C ALA A 79 -7.40 4.41 -15.06
N THR A 80 -6.17 4.60 -15.53
CA THR A 80 -4.95 4.03 -14.95
C THR A 80 -4.10 5.12 -14.34
N TYR A 81 -3.82 5.01 -13.04
CA TYR A 81 -3.00 5.97 -12.31
C TYR A 81 -1.61 5.35 -12.10
N VAL A 82 -0.58 6.00 -12.64
CA VAL A 82 0.82 5.66 -12.40
C VAL A 82 1.32 6.55 -11.28
N ILE A 83 1.36 6.00 -10.07
CA ILE A 83 1.63 6.73 -8.83
C ILE A 83 3.09 6.54 -8.46
N GLU A 84 3.83 7.63 -8.42
CA GLU A 84 5.21 7.71 -7.96
C GLU A 84 5.26 8.51 -6.67
N VAL A 85 5.81 7.91 -5.62
CA VAL A 85 5.95 8.54 -4.31
C VAL A 85 7.41 8.75 -4.02
N LYS A 86 7.79 10.00 -3.72
CA LYS A 86 9.14 10.41 -3.33
C LYS A 86 9.13 10.88 -1.88
N ASN A 87 10.11 10.42 -1.10
CA ASN A 87 10.26 10.72 0.33
C ASN A 87 11.70 11.14 0.63
N GLU A 88 12.11 12.28 0.08
CA GLU A 88 13.46 12.83 0.24
C GLU A 88 13.74 13.30 1.67
N GLU A 89 12.68 13.71 2.40
CA GLU A 89 12.76 14.11 3.81
C GLU A 89 12.71 12.91 4.78
N HIS A 90 12.61 11.68 4.27
CA HIS A 90 12.60 10.43 5.06
C HIS A 90 11.58 10.44 6.22
N VAL A 91 10.38 10.98 5.98
CA VAL A 91 9.28 10.97 6.95
C VAL A 91 8.52 9.63 6.91
N ASN A 92 7.79 9.29 7.97
CA ASN A 92 6.94 8.10 7.96
C ASN A 92 5.61 8.33 7.25
N ARG A 93 5.06 9.54 7.37
CA ARG A 93 3.76 9.93 6.85
C ARG A 93 3.76 11.45 6.65
N GLY A 94 2.92 11.91 5.72
CA GLY A 94 2.77 13.32 5.39
C GLY A 94 2.95 13.51 3.89
N VAL A 95 1.98 14.16 3.26
CA VAL A 95 2.04 14.54 1.85
C VAL A 95 2.19 16.05 1.79
N LYS A 96 3.32 16.48 1.22
CA LYS A 96 3.67 17.88 1.01
C LYS A 96 3.00 18.44 -0.23
N GLN A 97 3.06 17.69 -1.33
CA GLN A 97 2.49 18.10 -2.62
C GLN A 97 2.10 16.89 -3.47
N ILE A 98 1.03 17.02 -4.26
CA ILE A 98 0.69 16.07 -5.32
C ILE A 98 0.61 16.81 -6.66
N TYR A 99 1.12 16.18 -7.72
CA TYR A 99 0.94 16.58 -9.10
C TYR A 99 0.21 15.49 -9.86
N VAL A 100 -0.77 15.88 -10.68
CA VAL A 100 -1.48 15.00 -11.60
C VAL A 100 -1.26 15.53 -13.01
N ASP A 101 -0.65 14.72 -13.87
CA ASP A 101 -0.21 15.10 -15.22
C ASP A 101 0.60 16.40 -15.23
N GLY A 102 1.50 16.54 -14.26
CA GLY A 102 2.38 17.71 -14.08
C GLY A 102 1.71 18.93 -13.44
N LYS A 103 0.40 18.91 -13.17
CA LYS A 103 -0.31 20.03 -12.54
C LYS A 103 -0.47 19.80 -11.04
N PRO A 104 -0.14 20.77 -10.17
CA PRO A 104 -0.35 20.62 -8.74
C PRO A 104 -1.85 20.54 -8.41
N ILE A 105 -2.20 19.74 -7.41
CA ILE A 105 -3.56 19.70 -6.83
C ILE A 105 -3.50 20.05 -5.35
N GLU A 106 -4.63 20.52 -4.82
CA GLU A 106 -4.81 20.72 -3.39
C GLU A 106 -5.28 19.44 -2.69
N GLY A 107 -4.86 19.28 -1.44
CA GLY A 107 -5.20 18.11 -0.65
C GLY A 107 -4.53 16.84 -1.16
N ASN A 108 -5.17 15.69 -0.92
CA ASN A 108 -4.59 14.38 -1.19
C ASN A 108 -5.54 13.43 -1.95
N LYS A 109 -6.61 13.98 -2.54
CA LYS A 109 -7.63 13.21 -3.27
C LYS A 109 -7.55 13.54 -4.75
N ILE A 110 -7.26 12.53 -5.55
CA ILE A 110 -7.20 12.64 -7.00
C ILE A 110 -8.61 12.44 -7.57
N PRO A 111 -9.05 13.28 -8.52
CA PRO A 111 -10.36 13.14 -9.14
C PRO A 111 -10.47 11.87 -9.99
N ILE A 112 -11.71 11.52 -10.31
CA ILE A 112 -12.04 10.42 -11.21
C ILE A 112 -12.01 10.94 -12.65
N PHE A 113 -11.13 10.38 -13.48
CA PHE A 113 -11.04 10.77 -14.89
C PHE A 113 -11.99 9.97 -15.78
N ASN A 114 -12.08 8.65 -15.59
CA ASN A 114 -12.96 7.76 -16.34
C ASN A 114 -12.88 7.93 -17.89
N ASP A 115 -11.69 8.20 -18.40
CA ASP A 115 -11.44 8.52 -19.81
C ASP A 115 -10.62 7.44 -20.55
N ASN A 116 -10.40 6.29 -19.89
CA ASN A 116 -9.57 5.16 -20.31
C ASN A 116 -8.09 5.52 -20.58
N LYS A 117 -7.59 6.63 -20.03
CA LYS A 117 -6.19 7.04 -20.18
C LYS A 117 -5.32 6.67 -18.99
N VAL A 118 -4.03 6.91 -19.18
CA VAL A 118 -3.01 6.83 -18.15
C VAL A 118 -2.73 8.23 -17.63
N HIS A 119 -2.83 8.41 -16.31
CA HIS A 119 -2.49 9.65 -15.62
C HIS A 119 -1.26 9.45 -14.75
N ASN A 120 -0.29 10.34 -14.88
CA ASN A 120 0.92 10.32 -14.08
C ASN A 120 0.69 11.10 -12.79
N VAL A 121 0.94 10.47 -11.67
CA VAL A 121 0.74 11.04 -10.34
C VAL A 121 2.07 11.07 -9.63
N LEU A 122 2.58 12.26 -9.32
CA LEU A 122 3.78 12.45 -8.51
C LEU A 122 3.38 12.93 -7.13
N VAL A 123 3.83 12.22 -6.10
CA VAL A 123 3.55 12.51 -4.69
C VAL A 123 4.88 12.80 -4.01
N ILE A 124 4.96 13.97 -3.39
CA ILE A 124 6.12 14.37 -2.58
C ILE A 124 5.71 14.28 -1.12
N MET A 125 6.34 13.39 -0.38
CA MET A 125 6.20 13.28 1.07
C MET A 125 7.06 14.33 1.78
N GLY A 126 6.61 14.77 2.96
CA GLY A 126 7.32 15.73 3.78
C GLY A 126 6.44 16.26 4.92
N ASN A 127 7.04 17.03 5.82
CA ASN A 127 6.28 17.76 6.85
C ASN A 127 5.52 18.93 6.20
N LYS A 128 4.30 19.21 6.68
CA LYS A 128 3.51 20.38 6.25
C LYS A 128 4.04 21.66 6.87
#